data_AF-A0AAW6TWY8-F1
#
_entry.id   AF-A0AAW6TWY8-F1
#
_cell.length_a   1.000
_cell.length_b   1.000
_cell.length_c   1.000
_cell.angle_alpha   90.00
_cell.angle_beta   90.00
_cell.angle_gamma   90.00
#
_symmetry.space_group_name_H-M   'P 1'
#
loop_
_entity.id
_entity.type
_entity.pdbx_description
1 polymer ?
#
loop_
_entity_poly.entity_id
_entity_poly.type
_entity_poly.pdbx_seq_one_letter_code
_entity_poly.pdbx_strand_id
1 'polypeptide(L)'
;MRRLRRARDRHLRTTHRVARRIVAAGAVAAVCLVPRVTPAASNDAFAFDRHCIVVVNDTDKDLLTDRDELALGYRPFEADQNRNGVPDGVELAMRCARAIAQLPSEAELTGDGQTYKQEMLVFGLETCEVCGEAINMGVVRVVNPVRGLAIEVPVIASHYMEHGSFSYAGEVNRGRIDVARLAATLGVRFPCEPDEHQLPLDYAVEGRGPIAPEARDLDGDLLADSEELAAGLNLYDADQDGDLVPDGIQLARRCAEIIDRLATVEAGEPGAAGVYRVSYMMRGLEWCEICGQSVNMGYWQIVNPDSGGSIEVPEIARHFMEHGSFSYLGDRHGGGRMEVAALLEVLGWPTECGDLGTRYPPGDLNRDCKVDAQDFVELVNWWLDSTDPDDR
;
A
#
# COMPACT_ATOMS: atom_id res chain seq x y z
N MET A 1 -9.54 -38.47 -35.04
CA MET A 1 -10.42 -37.58 -34.25
C MET A 1 -11.02 -38.19 -32.97
N ARG A 2 -11.50 -39.45 -32.94
CA ARG A 2 -12.02 -40.06 -31.69
C ARG A 2 -10.97 -40.38 -30.60
N ARG A 3 -9.68 -40.51 -30.96
CA ARG A 3 -8.58 -40.75 -29.99
C ARG A 3 -8.14 -39.48 -29.23
N LEU A 4 -8.24 -38.31 -29.86
CA LEU A 4 -7.89 -37.02 -29.25
C LEU A 4 -8.92 -36.57 -28.19
N ARG A 5 -10.22 -36.83 -28.41
CA ARG A 5 -11.24 -36.55 -27.39
C ARG A 5 -11.07 -37.40 -26.12
N ARG A 6 -10.65 -38.66 -26.26
CA ARG A 6 -10.38 -39.55 -25.10
C ARG A 6 -9.13 -39.17 -24.31
N ALA A 7 -8.17 -38.46 -24.91
CA ALA A 7 -7.00 -37.94 -24.20
C ALA A 7 -7.34 -36.66 -23.42
N ARG A 8 -8.12 -35.75 -24.03
CA ARG A 8 -8.64 -34.55 -23.38
C ARG A 8 -9.58 -34.87 -22.20
N ASP A 9 -10.46 -35.86 -22.35
CA ASP A 9 -11.35 -36.30 -21.26
C ASP A 9 -10.62 -37.04 -20.13
N ARG A 10 -9.43 -37.61 -20.40
CA ARG A 10 -8.59 -38.16 -19.33
C ARG A 10 -7.88 -37.06 -18.56
N HIS A 11 -7.41 -36.01 -19.24
CA HIS A 11 -6.70 -34.90 -18.63
C HIS A 11 -7.59 -34.05 -17.71
N LEU A 12 -8.83 -33.79 -18.13
CA LEU A 12 -9.84 -33.10 -17.32
C LEU A 12 -10.31 -33.91 -16.10
N ARG A 13 -10.22 -35.24 -16.17
CA ARG A 13 -10.50 -36.13 -15.02
C ARG A 13 -9.32 -36.25 -14.07
N THR A 14 -8.09 -36.02 -14.51
CA THR A 14 -6.92 -35.95 -13.62
C THR A 14 -6.83 -34.62 -12.89
N THR A 15 -7.15 -33.48 -13.53
CA THR A 15 -7.17 -32.17 -12.85
C THR A 15 -8.23 -32.13 -11.74
N HIS A 16 -9.41 -32.71 -11.95
CA HIS A 16 -10.41 -32.86 -10.88
C HIS A 16 -10.06 -33.89 -9.78
N ARG A 17 -9.06 -34.75 -9.98
CA ARG A 17 -8.56 -35.69 -8.96
C ARG A 17 -7.39 -35.12 -8.14
N VAL A 18 -6.69 -34.12 -8.66
CA VAL A 18 -5.64 -33.41 -7.92
C VAL A 18 -6.27 -32.44 -6.91
N ALA A 19 -7.41 -31.82 -7.25
CA ALA A 19 -8.19 -30.98 -6.32
C ALA A 19 -8.90 -31.74 -5.16
N ARG A 20 -8.62 -33.04 -4.93
CA ARG A 20 -9.35 -33.87 -3.95
C ARG A 20 -8.49 -34.85 -3.14
N ARG A 21 -7.23 -34.51 -2.84
CA ARG A 21 -6.43 -35.25 -1.85
C ARG A 21 -5.89 -34.33 -0.77
N ILE A 22 -6.77 -34.06 0.18
CA ILE A 22 -6.45 -33.85 1.59
C ILE A 22 -6.12 -35.23 2.21
N VAL A 23 -5.30 -35.19 3.26
CA VAL A 23 -5.19 -36.11 4.42
C VAL A 23 -3.93 -36.99 4.55
N ALA A 24 -3.21 -36.69 5.66
CA ALA A 24 -2.52 -37.56 6.63
C ALA A 24 -1.09 -38.08 6.40
N ALA A 25 -0.20 -37.69 7.31
CA ALA A 25 0.50 -38.51 8.32
C ALA A 25 1.60 -37.64 8.95
N GLY A 26 1.95 -37.66 10.23
CA GLY A 26 1.69 -38.57 11.34
C GLY A 26 2.82 -38.33 12.35
N ALA A 27 2.48 -38.14 13.63
CA ALA A 27 3.41 -37.83 14.71
C ALA A 27 4.45 -38.95 14.95
N VAL A 28 5.71 -38.57 15.17
CA VAL A 28 6.66 -39.34 15.98
C VAL A 28 7.44 -38.37 16.88
N ALA A 29 7.16 -38.46 18.18
CA ALA A 29 7.90 -37.77 19.23
C ALA A 29 9.25 -38.48 19.49
N ALA A 30 10.32 -37.71 19.62
CA ALA A 30 11.58 -38.16 20.21
C ALA A 30 12.12 -37.06 21.14
N VAL A 31 11.98 -37.30 22.44
CA VAL A 31 12.58 -36.54 23.54
C VAL A 31 14.09 -36.79 23.55
N CYS A 32 14.92 -35.74 23.59
CA CYS A 32 16.28 -35.79 24.17
C CYS A 32 16.77 -34.42 24.69
N LEU A 33 16.77 -34.31 26.03
CA LEU A 33 17.74 -33.69 26.96
C LEU A 33 18.62 -32.50 26.53
N VAL A 34 18.44 -31.39 27.26
CA VAL A 34 19.29 -30.19 27.37
C VAL A 34 20.60 -30.51 28.12
N PRO A 35 21.74 -29.88 27.80
CA PRO A 35 22.22 -28.83 28.71
C PRO A 35 22.93 -27.61 28.08
N ARG A 36 22.71 -26.49 28.79
CA ARG A 36 23.62 -25.36 29.08
C ARG A 36 23.77 -24.19 28.09
N VAL A 37 23.11 -23.13 28.54
CA VAL A 37 23.29 -21.69 28.31
C VAL A 37 24.76 -21.25 28.30
N THR A 38 25.12 -20.52 27.24
CA THR A 38 26.14 -19.46 27.25
C THR A 38 25.48 -18.17 26.71
N PRO A 39 25.84 -16.97 27.20
CA PRO A 39 25.11 -15.76 26.87
C PRO A 39 25.52 -15.16 25.52
N ALA A 40 24.49 -14.95 24.70
CA ALA A 40 24.29 -13.97 23.63
C ALA A 40 25.53 -13.27 23.02
N ALA A 41 25.85 -13.66 21.79
CA ALA A 41 26.17 -12.70 20.74
C ALA A 41 24.89 -12.56 19.90
N SER A 42 24.33 -11.35 19.86
CA SER A 42 23.16 -10.98 19.06
C SER A 42 23.45 -11.15 17.57
N ASN A 43 22.91 -12.21 16.99
CA ASN A 43 22.62 -12.27 15.56
C ASN A 43 21.13 -11.98 15.43
N ASP A 44 20.77 -10.70 15.33
CA ASP A 44 19.49 -10.27 14.77
C ASP A 44 19.50 -10.65 13.28
N ALA A 45 19.19 -11.91 13.01
CA ALA A 45 18.88 -12.35 11.67
C ALA A 45 17.40 -12.68 11.68
N PHE A 46 16.60 -11.79 11.10
CA PHE A 46 15.35 -12.21 10.47
C PHE A 46 15.64 -13.53 9.75
N ALA A 47 14.91 -14.59 10.11
CA ALA A 47 15.06 -15.87 9.45
C ALA A 47 14.39 -15.75 8.08
N PHE A 48 15.07 -15.03 7.18
CA PHE A 48 14.64 -14.89 5.80
C PHE A 48 14.39 -16.26 5.22
N ASP A 49 13.34 -16.35 4.41
CA ASP A 49 13.09 -17.53 3.60
C ASP A 49 14.39 -17.91 2.88
N ARG A 50 14.68 -19.21 2.75
CA ARG A 50 15.90 -19.67 2.07
C ARG A 50 15.94 -19.27 0.59
N HIS A 51 14.83 -18.83 0.02
CA HIS A 51 14.76 -18.26 -1.31
C HIS A 51 15.26 -16.80 -1.38
N CYS A 52 15.39 -16.10 -0.25
CA CYS A 52 15.99 -14.77 -0.19
C CYS A 52 17.50 -14.84 -0.48
N ILE A 53 17.90 -14.45 -1.70
CA ILE A 53 19.30 -14.42 -2.10
C ILE A 53 19.85 -13.01 -1.86
N VAL A 54 20.82 -12.92 -0.95
CA VAL A 54 21.53 -11.67 -0.63
C VAL A 54 22.14 -11.03 -1.88
N VAL A 55 21.98 -9.71 -2.00
CA VAL A 55 22.45 -8.95 -3.14
C VAL A 55 23.75 -8.21 -2.80
N VAL A 56 24.57 -7.94 -3.81
CA VAL A 56 25.79 -7.14 -3.67
C VAL A 56 25.45 -5.67 -3.82
N ASN A 57 26.06 -4.80 -3.01
CA ASN A 57 25.74 -3.36 -2.93
C ASN A 57 24.29 -3.12 -2.49
N ASP A 58 23.95 -3.78 -1.40
CA ASP A 58 22.71 -3.67 -0.63
C ASP A 58 23.17 -3.26 0.77
N THR A 59 23.07 -1.96 1.07
CA THR A 59 23.73 -1.38 2.24
C THR A 59 23.00 -1.68 3.54
N ASP A 60 21.68 -1.71 3.53
CA ASP A 60 20.84 -1.99 4.69
C ASP A 60 20.33 -3.44 4.77
N LYS A 61 20.57 -4.24 3.72
CA LYS A 61 20.32 -5.69 3.64
C LYS A 61 18.84 -6.05 3.50
N ASP A 62 18.09 -5.23 2.78
CA ASP A 62 16.67 -5.41 2.51
C ASP A 62 16.37 -6.26 1.24
N LEU A 63 17.42 -6.68 0.51
CA LEU A 63 17.41 -7.42 -0.76
C LEU A 63 17.20 -6.58 -2.04
N LEU A 64 17.19 -5.26 -1.94
CA LEU A 64 17.37 -4.33 -3.06
C LEU A 64 18.84 -3.92 -3.18
N THR A 65 19.23 -3.45 -4.35
CA THR A 65 20.54 -2.78 -4.46
C THR A 65 20.36 -1.31 -4.20
N ASP A 66 21.38 -0.63 -3.70
CA ASP A 66 21.39 0.83 -3.52
C ASP A 66 20.95 1.56 -4.82
N ARG A 67 21.25 0.96 -5.97
CA ARG A 67 20.85 1.46 -7.30
C ARG A 67 19.36 1.25 -7.58
N ASP A 68 18.80 0.10 -7.24
CA ASP A 68 17.36 -0.15 -7.40
C ASP A 68 16.58 0.75 -6.48
N GLU A 69 17.01 0.87 -5.22
CA GLU A 69 16.36 1.75 -4.25
C GLU A 69 16.34 3.19 -4.75
N LEU A 70 17.48 3.71 -5.21
CA LEU A 70 17.56 5.04 -5.81
C LEU A 70 16.68 5.18 -7.07
N ALA A 71 16.55 4.12 -7.87
CA ALA A 71 15.72 4.14 -9.07
C ALA A 71 14.21 4.06 -8.76
N LEU A 72 13.86 3.61 -7.55
CA LEU A 72 12.50 3.33 -7.10
C LEU A 72 12.01 4.27 -6.01
N GLY A 73 12.88 5.14 -5.48
CA GLY A 73 12.55 6.10 -4.42
C GLY A 73 12.70 5.55 -2.99
N TYR A 74 13.26 4.34 -2.83
CA TYR A 74 13.59 3.80 -1.50
C TYR A 74 14.89 4.42 -0.94
N ARG A 75 15.08 4.29 0.37
CA ARG A 75 16.22 4.82 1.12
C ARG A 75 17.28 3.74 1.34
N PRO A 76 18.49 3.84 0.73
CA PRO A 76 19.56 2.82 0.81
C PRO A 76 20.15 2.49 2.18
N PHE A 77 19.62 3.07 3.25
CA PHE A 77 20.16 2.91 4.60
C PHE A 77 19.05 2.59 5.62
N GLU A 78 17.84 2.28 5.16
CA GLU A 78 16.65 2.08 5.98
C GLU A 78 15.85 0.89 5.42
N ALA A 79 16.15 -0.31 5.93
CA ALA A 79 15.63 -1.57 5.35
C ALA A 79 14.12 -1.80 5.47
N ASP A 80 13.42 -1.02 6.31
CA ASP A 80 11.98 -1.13 6.58
C ASP A 80 11.45 0.30 6.81
N GLN A 81 11.25 1.03 5.70
CA GLN A 81 10.91 2.44 5.73
C GLN A 81 9.53 2.74 6.32
N ASN A 82 8.57 1.85 6.12
CA ASN A 82 7.22 1.98 6.69
C ASN A 82 7.07 1.31 8.07
N ARG A 83 8.15 0.71 8.59
CA ARG A 83 8.24 0.12 9.93
C ARG A 83 7.22 -0.99 10.18
N ASN A 84 6.78 -1.69 9.14
CA ASN A 84 5.79 -2.75 9.28
C ASN A 84 6.41 -4.11 9.66
N GLY A 85 7.72 -4.16 9.87
CA GLY A 85 8.46 -5.35 10.25
C GLY A 85 8.83 -6.27 9.08
N VAL A 86 8.56 -5.85 7.83
CA VAL A 86 8.94 -6.56 6.60
C VAL A 86 9.92 -5.67 5.82
N PRO A 87 11.10 -6.18 5.45
CA PRO A 87 12.04 -5.38 4.69
C PRO A 87 11.48 -4.98 3.32
N ASP A 88 11.79 -3.76 2.89
CA ASP A 88 11.24 -3.11 1.70
C ASP A 88 11.43 -3.95 0.43
N GLY A 89 12.63 -4.50 0.21
CA GLY A 89 12.92 -5.39 -0.91
C GLY A 89 12.14 -6.71 -0.92
N VAL A 90 11.91 -7.30 0.26
CA VAL A 90 11.08 -8.50 0.42
C VAL A 90 9.63 -8.19 0.09
N GLU A 91 9.12 -7.11 0.67
CA GLU A 91 7.75 -6.64 0.47
C GLU A 91 7.47 -6.34 -1.01
N LEU A 92 8.38 -5.60 -1.67
CA LEU A 92 8.27 -5.24 -3.07
C LEU A 92 8.27 -6.47 -3.98
N ALA A 93 9.10 -7.47 -3.71
CA ALA A 93 9.14 -8.72 -4.47
C ALA A 93 7.82 -9.48 -4.37
N MET A 94 7.28 -9.64 -3.15
CA MET A 94 6.00 -10.32 -2.94
C MET A 94 4.83 -9.58 -3.61
N ARG A 95 4.84 -8.24 -3.57
CA ARG A 95 3.86 -7.41 -4.30
C ARG A 95 3.95 -7.59 -5.81
N CYS A 96 5.16 -7.59 -6.37
CA CYS A 96 5.35 -7.84 -7.79
C CYS A 96 4.85 -9.22 -8.22
N ALA A 97 5.13 -10.28 -7.42
CA ALA A 97 4.62 -11.62 -7.69
C ALA A 97 3.08 -11.65 -7.69
N ARG A 98 2.44 -11.05 -6.68
CA ARG A 98 0.98 -10.96 -6.58
C ARG A 98 0.39 -10.19 -7.76
N ALA A 99 0.99 -9.07 -8.14
CA ALA A 99 0.57 -8.28 -9.29
C ALA A 99 0.62 -9.11 -10.58
N ILE A 100 1.72 -9.83 -10.83
CA ILE A 100 1.85 -10.73 -12.01
C ILE A 100 0.79 -11.83 -11.98
N ALA A 101 0.53 -12.43 -10.82
CA ALA A 101 -0.48 -13.48 -10.68
C ALA A 101 -1.88 -12.99 -11.06
N GLN A 102 -2.22 -11.75 -10.67
CA GLN A 102 -3.52 -11.10 -10.93
C GLN A 102 -3.69 -10.55 -12.35
N LEU A 103 -2.61 -10.40 -13.14
CA LEU A 103 -2.72 -9.89 -14.51
C LEU A 103 -3.56 -10.83 -15.40
N PRO A 104 -4.45 -10.28 -16.24
CA PRO A 104 -5.17 -11.07 -17.23
C PRO A 104 -4.21 -11.65 -18.25
N SER A 105 -4.57 -12.81 -18.79
CA SER A 105 -3.88 -13.35 -19.96
C SER A 105 -4.22 -12.51 -21.19
N GLU A 106 -3.37 -12.51 -22.22
CA GLU A 106 -3.66 -11.83 -23.49
C GLU A 106 -5.02 -12.21 -24.10
N ALA A 107 -5.47 -13.45 -23.90
CA ALA A 107 -6.76 -13.92 -24.39
C ALA A 107 -7.98 -13.37 -23.61
N GLU A 108 -7.75 -12.77 -22.45
CA GLU A 108 -8.78 -12.32 -21.49
C GLU A 108 -8.90 -10.79 -21.44
N LEU A 109 -8.19 -10.08 -22.32
CA LEU A 109 -8.20 -8.63 -22.40
C LEU A 109 -9.62 -8.08 -22.65
N THR A 110 -10.07 -7.16 -21.80
CA THR A 110 -11.39 -6.53 -21.89
C THR A 110 -11.35 -5.08 -22.41
N GLY A 111 -10.17 -4.46 -22.48
CA GLY A 111 -10.01 -3.09 -22.96
C GLY A 111 -8.62 -2.77 -23.55
N ASP A 112 -8.59 -1.76 -24.41
CA ASP A 112 -7.35 -1.26 -25.01
C ASP A 112 -6.53 -0.52 -23.95
N GLY A 113 -5.30 -0.99 -23.68
CA GLY A 113 -4.39 -0.35 -22.74
C GLY A 113 -4.18 -1.06 -21.40
N GLN A 114 -4.93 -2.14 -21.12
CA GLN A 114 -4.74 -2.92 -19.90
C GLN A 114 -3.37 -3.64 -19.90
N THR A 115 -2.65 -3.60 -18.79
CA THR A 115 -1.45 -4.43 -18.58
C THR A 115 -1.85 -5.90 -18.55
N TYR A 116 -1.10 -6.76 -19.22
CA TYR A 116 -1.41 -8.19 -19.31
C TYR A 116 -0.15 -9.05 -19.30
N LYS A 117 -0.34 -10.35 -19.12
CA LYS A 117 0.74 -11.34 -19.19
C LYS A 117 0.58 -12.31 -20.36
N GLN A 118 1.72 -12.73 -20.91
CA GLN A 118 1.85 -13.76 -21.92
C GLN A 118 2.69 -14.89 -21.35
N GLU A 119 2.07 -16.03 -21.08
CA GLU A 119 2.77 -17.23 -20.58
C GLU A 119 3.39 -18.00 -21.75
N MET A 120 4.71 -17.92 -21.88
CA MET A 120 5.48 -18.65 -22.89
C MET A 120 6.13 -19.88 -22.25
N LEU A 121 5.27 -20.83 -21.85
CA LEU A 121 5.69 -22.08 -21.23
C LEU A 121 6.37 -22.99 -22.25
N VAL A 122 7.42 -23.69 -21.82
CA VAL A 122 8.15 -24.65 -22.66
C VAL A 122 8.01 -26.08 -22.13
N PHE A 123 8.28 -27.06 -22.99
CA PHE A 123 8.38 -28.46 -22.58
C PHE A 123 9.72 -28.71 -21.88
N GLY A 124 9.80 -28.29 -20.61
CA GLY A 124 10.94 -28.46 -19.73
C GLY A 124 10.58 -28.05 -18.32
N LEU A 125 11.06 -28.80 -17.34
CA LEU A 125 10.99 -28.45 -15.92
C LEU A 125 12.41 -28.28 -15.41
N GLU A 126 12.62 -27.29 -14.55
CA GLU A 126 13.83 -27.13 -13.75
C GLU A 126 13.48 -27.26 -12.27
N THR A 127 14.42 -27.72 -11.48
CA THR A 127 14.23 -27.87 -10.04
C THR A 127 14.68 -26.61 -9.32
N CYS A 128 13.87 -26.09 -8.39
CA CYS A 128 14.30 -25.05 -7.47
C CYS A 128 15.37 -25.61 -6.52
N GLU A 129 16.52 -24.93 -6.41
CA GLU A 129 17.65 -25.40 -5.60
C GLU A 129 17.39 -25.33 -4.08
N VAL A 130 16.38 -24.55 -3.69
CA VAL A 130 16.03 -24.29 -2.29
C VAL A 130 14.96 -25.27 -1.79
N CYS A 131 13.81 -25.36 -2.47
CA CYS A 131 12.68 -26.18 -2.04
C CYS A 131 12.55 -27.52 -2.79
N GLY A 132 13.25 -27.70 -3.91
CA GLY A 132 13.15 -28.91 -4.73
C GLY A 132 11.90 -28.98 -5.62
N GLU A 133 11.11 -27.92 -5.71
CA GLU A 133 9.92 -27.88 -6.57
C GLU A 133 10.29 -27.89 -8.05
N ALA A 134 9.50 -28.60 -8.86
CA ALA A 134 9.68 -28.67 -10.30
C ALA A 134 8.91 -27.54 -11.00
N ILE A 135 9.63 -26.54 -11.48
CA ILE A 135 9.11 -25.31 -12.08
C ILE A 135 9.25 -25.35 -13.60
N ASN A 136 8.31 -24.76 -14.35
CA ASN A 136 8.44 -24.70 -15.80
C ASN A 136 9.62 -23.81 -16.22
N MET A 137 10.39 -24.25 -17.22
CA MET A 137 11.55 -23.48 -17.72
C MET A 137 11.17 -22.28 -18.60
N GLY A 138 9.88 -22.01 -18.78
CA GLY A 138 9.36 -20.92 -19.61
C GLY A 138 9.52 -19.55 -18.97
N VAL A 139 8.95 -18.56 -19.64
CA VAL A 139 8.92 -17.18 -19.15
C VAL A 139 7.50 -16.63 -19.19
N VAL A 140 7.20 -15.73 -18.25
CA VAL A 140 6.01 -14.88 -18.25
C VAL A 140 6.44 -13.52 -18.77
N ARG A 141 5.92 -13.12 -19.92
CA ARG A 141 6.17 -11.78 -20.48
C ARG A 141 5.05 -10.85 -20.05
N VAL A 142 5.40 -9.85 -19.26
CA VAL A 142 4.50 -8.79 -18.82
C VAL A 142 4.57 -7.65 -19.81
N VAL A 143 3.42 -7.18 -20.28
CA VAL A 143 3.32 -6.10 -21.28
C VAL A 143 2.42 -4.99 -20.75
N ASN A 144 2.97 -3.78 -20.71
CA ASN A 144 2.23 -2.56 -20.44
C ASN A 144 2.11 -1.74 -21.73
N PRO A 145 0.98 -1.85 -22.46
CA PRO A 145 0.81 -1.17 -23.75
C PRO A 145 0.76 0.35 -23.61
N VAL A 146 0.27 0.89 -22.48
CA VAL A 146 0.21 2.34 -22.23
C VAL A 146 1.59 2.95 -22.11
N ARG A 147 2.51 2.26 -21.42
CA ARG A 147 3.89 2.72 -21.21
C ARG A 147 4.85 2.29 -22.33
N GLY A 148 4.40 1.43 -23.25
CA GLY A 148 5.27 0.83 -24.26
C GLY A 148 6.38 -0.04 -23.65
N LEU A 149 6.15 -0.57 -22.44
CA LEU A 149 7.12 -1.37 -21.69
C LEU A 149 6.75 -2.85 -21.77
N ALA A 150 7.78 -3.70 -21.81
CA ALA A 150 7.63 -5.13 -21.62
C ALA A 150 8.86 -5.68 -20.91
N ILE A 151 8.66 -6.70 -20.10
CA ILE A 151 9.71 -7.44 -19.39
C ILE A 151 9.38 -8.94 -19.41
N GLU A 152 10.42 -9.75 -19.52
CA GLU A 152 10.31 -11.20 -19.44
C GLU A 152 10.79 -11.66 -18.06
N VAL A 153 9.92 -12.38 -17.36
CA VAL A 153 10.17 -12.90 -16.03
C VAL A 153 10.20 -14.42 -16.14
N PRO A 154 11.34 -15.10 -15.95
CA PRO A 154 11.37 -16.55 -15.87
C PRO A 154 10.39 -17.07 -14.82
N VAL A 155 9.73 -18.20 -15.05
CA VAL A 155 8.75 -18.73 -14.08
C VAL A 155 9.44 -19.04 -12.74
N ILE A 156 10.69 -19.51 -12.76
CA ILE A 156 11.51 -19.67 -11.55
C ILE A 156 11.77 -18.35 -10.82
N ALA A 157 11.86 -17.23 -11.55
CA ALA A 157 12.03 -15.92 -10.94
C ALA A 157 10.74 -15.46 -10.26
N SER A 158 9.58 -15.75 -10.85
CA SER A 158 8.27 -15.54 -10.20
C SER A 158 8.14 -16.34 -8.90
N HIS A 159 8.55 -17.61 -8.91
CA HIS A 159 8.62 -18.46 -7.71
C HIS A 159 9.45 -17.81 -6.59
N TYR A 160 10.66 -17.33 -6.91
CA TYR A 160 11.51 -16.66 -5.91
C TYR A 160 10.91 -15.34 -5.39
N MET A 161 10.18 -14.60 -6.22
CA MET A 161 9.50 -13.37 -5.80
C MET A 161 8.34 -13.65 -4.82
N GLU A 162 7.67 -14.80 -4.92
CA GLU A 162 6.64 -15.22 -3.93
C GLU A 162 7.23 -15.38 -2.53
N HIS A 163 8.54 -15.63 -2.44
CA HIS A 163 9.30 -15.73 -1.20
C HIS A 163 10.11 -14.44 -0.87
N GLY A 164 9.93 -13.35 -1.62
CA GLY A 164 10.56 -12.07 -1.32
C GLY A 164 11.93 -11.82 -1.97
N SER A 165 12.27 -12.49 -3.08
CA SER A 165 13.57 -12.30 -3.76
C SER A 165 13.43 -11.95 -5.24
N PHE A 166 14.11 -10.88 -5.67
CA PHE A 166 14.30 -10.56 -7.09
C PHE A 166 15.44 -11.34 -7.77
N SER A 167 16.30 -11.93 -6.95
CA SER A 167 17.36 -12.83 -7.37
C SER A 167 16.85 -14.27 -7.34
N TYR A 168 17.18 -15.06 -8.36
CA TYR A 168 16.68 -16.43 -8.50
C TYR A 168 17.77 -17.40 -8.95
N ALA A 169 17.65 -18.64 -8.51
CA ALA A 169 18.59 -19.70 -8.85
C ALA A 169 17.87 -21.05 -9.07
N GLY A 170 17.65 -21.40 -10.33
CA GLY A 170 17.26 -22.74 -10.75
C GLY A 170 18.44 -23.54 -11.32
N GLU A 171 18.15 -24.80 -11.65
CA GLU A 171 19.10 -25.67 -12.37
C GLU A 171 19.47 -25.13 -13.75
N VAL A 172 18.54 -24.42 -14.41
CA VAL A 172 18.75 -23.90 -15.78
C VAL A 172 18.81 -22.38 -15.80
N ASN A 173 17.85 -21.72 -15.16
CA ASN A 173 17.74 -20.28 -15.17
C ASN A 173 18.29 -19.69 -13.87
N ARG A 174 19.25 -18.77 -13.98
CA ARG A 174 19.82 -18.05 -12.84
C ARG A 174 20.02 -16.60 -13.19
N GLY A 175 19.74 -15.70 -12.26
CA GLY A 175 19.92 -14.27 -12.50
C GLY A 175 19.19 -13.41 -11.48
N ARG A 176 19.03 -12.15 -11.85
CA ARG A 176 18.28 -11.16 -11.09
C ARG A 176 17.39 -10.39 -12.04
N ILE A 177 16.16 -10.14 -11.63
CA ILE A 177 15.22 -9.33 -12.41
C ILE A 177 15.66 -7.86 -12.37
N ASP A 178 15.46 -7.14 -13.48
CA ASP A 178 15.53 -5.68 -13.52
C ASP A 178 14.33 -5.10 -12.75
N VAL A 179 14.52 -4.81 -11.46
CA VAL A 179 13.46 -4.43 -10.52
C VAL A 179 12.76 -3.16 -10.96
N ALA A 180 13.54 -2.14 -11.34
CA ALA A 180 13.00 -0.86 -11.80
C ALA A 180 12.12 -1.01 -13.04
N ARG A 181 12.59 -1.79 -14.03
CA ARG A 181 11.79 -2.07 -15.22
C ARG A 181 10.57 -2.92 -14.91
N LEU A 182 10.66 -3.88 -14.01
CA LEU A 182 9.52 -4.71 -13.60
C LEU A 182 8.44 -3.86 -12.94
N ALA A 183 8.78 -3.10 -11.91
CA ALA A 183 7.87 -2.23 -11.19
C ALA A 183 7.23 -1.20 -12.15
N ALA A 184 8.03 -0.58 -13.02
CA ALA A 184 7.54 0.33 -14.05
C ALA A 184 6.59 -0.34 -15.06
N THR A 185 6.82 -1.61 -15.41
CA THR A 185 5.93 -2.34 -16.33
C THR A 185 4.62 -2.72 -15.62
N LEU A 186 4.69 -3.21 -14.38
CA LEU A 186 3.51 -3.59 -13.62
C LEU A 186 2.67 -2.38 -13.17
N GLY A 187 3.28 -1.20 -13.06
CA GLY A 187 2.62 -0.05 -12.47
C GLY A 187 2.44 -0.18 -10.96
N VAL A 188 3.18 -1.10 -10.32
CA VAL A 188 3.28 -1.20 -8.86
C VAL A 188 3.87 0.11 -8.36
N ARG A 189 3.16 0.76 -7.44
CA ARG A 189 3.59 2.00 -6.80
C ARG A 189 4.36 1.66 -5.53
N PHE A 190 5.30 2.54 -5.23
CA PHE A 190 6.27 2.46 -4.14
C PHE A 190 5.65 3.00 -2.84
N PRO A 191 6.22 2.71 -1.65
CA PRO A 191 5.80 3.37 -0.42
C PRO A 191 5.75 4.87 -0.64
N CYS A 192 4.82 5.55 0.05
CA CYS A 192 4.70 7.00 0.01
C CYS A 192 6.09 7.64 0.00
N GLU A 193 6.51 8.15 -1.16
CA GLU A 193 7.73 8.93 -1.26
C GLU A 193 7.57 10.08 -0.27
N PRO A 194 8.50 10.25 0.69
CA PRO A 194 8.43 11.36 1.62
C PRO A 194 8.40 12.64 0.80
N ASP A 195 7.24 13.29 0.78
CA ASP A 195 7.06 14.57 0.13
C ASP A 195 7.71 15.62 1.05
N GLU A 196 8.52 16.53 0.53
CA GLU A 196 9.13 17.55 1.37
C GLU A 196 8.08 18.42 2.09
N HIS A 197 6.83 18.47 1.60
CA HIS A 197 5.71 19.11 2.27
C HIS A 197 5.12 18.29 3.44
N GLN A 198 5.44 17.00 3.57
CA GLN A 198 5.04 16.14 4.68
C GLN A 198 5.87 16.47 5.92
N LEU A 199 5.46 17.53 6.62
CA LEU A 199 6.17 18.02 7.78
C LEU A 199 5.87 17.14 9.00
N PRO A 200 6.91 16.59 9.67
CA PRO A 200 6.74 15.82 10.91
C PRO A 200 6.00 16.60 12.00
N LEU A 201 5.33 15.90 12.91
CA LEU A 201 4.61 16.56 14.01
C LEU A 201 5.53 17.35 14.96
N ASP A 202 6.76 16.86 15.16
CA ASP A 202 7.76 17.52 15.98
C ASP A 202 8.50 18.65 15.25
N TYR A 203 8.14 18.93 13.99
CA TYR A 203 8.71 20.01 13.22
C TYR A 203 8.53 21.34 13.95
N ALA A 204 9.64 22.01 14.20
CA ALA A 204 9.65 23.24 14.98
C ALA A 204 10.19 24.41 14.14
N VAL A 205 9.46 25.53 14.19
CA VAL A 205 9.94 26.80 13.62
C VAL A 205 10.74 27.54 14.67
N GLU A 206 11.92 28.04 14.30
CA GLU A 206 12.81 28.77 15.19
C GLU A 206 12.06 29.93 15.87
N GLY A 207 11.99 29.91 17.21
CA GLY A 207 11.28 30.91 18.01
C GLY A 207 9.77 30.69 18.23
N ARG A 208 9.13 29.71 17.59
CA ARG A 208 7.72 29.32 17.85
C ARG A 208 7.57 27.97 18.56
N GLY A 209 8.56 27.09 18.46
CA GLY A 209 8.45 25.72 18.99
C GLY A 209 7.77 24.77 18.00
N PRO A 210 7.36 23.56 18.45
CA PRO A 210 6.70 22.57 17.61
C PRO A 210 5.41 23.10 16.98
N ILE A 211 5.18 22.78 15.72
CA ILE A 211 3.97 23.15 14.99
C ILE A 211 2.74 22.36 15.50
N ALA A 212 2.91 21.06 15.77
CA ALA A 212 1.85 20.26 16.36
C ALA A 212 1.78 20.47 17.89
N PRO A 213 0.58 20.65 18.47
CA PRO A 213 0.41 20.76 19.92
C PRO A 213 0.84 19.49 20.67
N GLU A 214 0.59 18.33 20.06
CA GLU A 214 0.96 17.01 20.53
C GLU A 214 1.72 16.30 19.41
N ALA A 215 2.99 15.98 19.65
CA ALA A 215 3.84 15.29 18.68
C ALA A 215 3.89 13.77 18.92
N ARG A 216 2.80 13.20 19.45
CA ARG A 216 2.67 11.74 19.59
C ARG A 216 1.99 11.22 18.34
N ASP A 217 2.70 10.35 17.66
CA ASP A 217 2.33 9.68 16.41
C ASP A 217 2.93 8.28 16.55
N LEU A 218 2.10 7.33 16.98
CA LEU A 218 2.56 6.04 17.47
C LEU A 218 2.97 5.09 16.34
N ASP A 219 2.32 5.19 15.18
CA ASP A 219 2.58 4.39 13.99
C ASP A 219 3.36 5.13 12.89
N GLY A 220 3.48 6.45 12.98
CA GLY A 220 4.35 7.27 12.14
C GLY A 220 3.71 7.75 10.85
N ASP A 221 2.38 7.89 10.80
CA ASP A 221 1.61 8.24 9.59
C ASP A 221 1.41 9.76 9.37
N LEU A 222 2.00 10.59 10.24
CA LEU A 222 1.89 12.07 10.28
C LEU A 222 0.57 12.62 10.83
N LEU A 223 -0.22 11.77 11.47
CA LEU A 223 -1.39 12.12 12.26
C LEU A 223 -1.06 11.96 13.75
N ALA A 224 -1.54 12.87 14.59
CA ALA A 224 -1.33 12.72 16.03
C ALA A 224 -2.29 11.66 16.58
N ASP A 225 -1.89 10.93 17.64
CA ASP A 225 -2.75 9.91 18.28
C ASP A 225 -4.16 10.46 18.62
N SER A 226 -4.24 11.74 19.03
CA SER A 226 -5.51 12.40 19.36
C SER A 226 -6.34 12.75 18.12
N GLU A 227 -5.71 13.01 16.98
CA GLU A 227 -6.35 13.27 15.69
C GLU A 227 -6.83 11.97 15.05
N GLU A 228 -6.05 10.88 15.12
CA GLU A 228 -6.46 9.54 14.71
C GLU A 228 -7.71 9.06 15.46
N LEU A 229 -7.72 9.21 16.79
CA LEU A 229 -8.89 8.87 17.60
C LEU A 229 -10.14 9.68 17.23
N ALA A 230 -9.95 10.95 16.86
CA ALA A 230 -11.03 11.81 16.39
C ALA A 230 -11.53 11.39 15.00
N ALA A 231 -10.63 10.96 14.12
CA ALA A 231 -10.93 10.44 12.78
C ALA A 231 -11.48 9.01 12.80
N GLY A 232 -11.35 8.29 13.92
CA GLY A 232 -11.74 6.88 14.05
C GLY A 232 -10.75 5.92 13.38
N LEU A 233 -9.49 6.31 13.28
CA LEU A 233 -8.38 5.53 12.73
C LEU A 233 -7.67 4.73 13.83
N ASN A 234 -6.76 3.83 13.42
CA ASN A 234 -6.10 2.90 14.32
C ASN A 234 -4.67 3.34 14.63
N LEU A 235 -4.46 3.75 15.89
CA LEU A 235 -3.19 4.19 16.50
C LEU A 235 -1.94 3.33 16.29
N TYR A 236 -2.07 2.12 15.75
CA TYR A 236 -1.00 1.15 15.66
C TYR A 236 -0.78 0.65 14.23
N ASP A 237 -1.50 1.21 13.26
CA ASP A 237 -1.54 0.71 11.89
C ASP A 237 -1.59 1.90 10.92
N ALA A 238 -0.39 2.32 10.51
CA ALA A 238 -0.20 3.51 9.68
C ALA A 238 -0.89 3.41 8.31
N ASP A 239 -1.31 2.22 7.86
CA ASP A 239 -1.97 1.97 6.57
C ASP A 239 -3.08 0.93 6.78
N GLN A 240 -4.17 1.36 7.41
CA GLN A 240 -5.21 0.45 7.92
C GLN A 240 -5.98 -0.25 6.79
N ASP A 241 -6.05 0.35 5.61
CA ASP A 241 -6.69 -0.25 4.44
C ASP A 241 -5.72 -1.04 3.54
N GLY A 242 -4.41 -0.95 3.80
CA GLY A 242 -3.37 -1.70 3.11
C GLY A 242 -3.12 -1.20 1.68
N ASP A 243 -3.45 0.05 1.37
CA ASP A 243 -3.30 0.67 0.05
C ASP A 243 -1.92 1.31 -0.19
N LEU A 244 -1.05 1.27 0.82
CA LEU A 244 0.34 1.74 0.84
C LEU A 244 0.50 3.25 0.90
N VAL A 245 -0.57 3.96 1.24
CA VAL A 245 -0.56 5.37 1.57
C VAL A 245 -0.87 5.48 3.06
N PRO A 246 0.03 6.07 3.87
CA PRO A 246 -0.26 6.23 5.28
C PRO A 246 -1.57 6.98 5.51
N ASP A 247 -2.37 6.54 6.48
CA ASP A 247 -3.73 7.01 6.74
C ASP A 247 -3.76 8.55 6.88
N GLY A 248 -2.83 9.13 7.66
CA GLY A 248 -2.68 10.57 7.83
C GLY A 248 -2.41 11.34 6.53
N ILE A 249 -1.61 10.77 5.63
CA ILE A 249 -1.28 11.33 4.31
C ILE A 249 -2.49 11.24 3.37
N GLN A 250 -3.15 10.08 3.34
CA GLN A 250 -4.33 9.83 2.53
C GLN A 250 -5.48 10.75 2.98
N LEU A 251 -5.68 10.90 4.30
CA LEU A 251 -6.68 11.76 4.92
C LEU A 251 -6.46 13.23 4.58
N ALA A 252 -5.22 13.73 4.67
CA ALA A 252 -4.90 15.11 4.30
C ALA A 252 -5.21 15.39 2.82
N ARG A 253 -4.77 14.51 1.91
CA ARG A 253 -5.05 14.64 0.46
C ARG A 253 -6.55 14.63 0.19
N ARG A 254 -7.27 13.72 0.84
CA ARG A 254 -8.72 13.60 0.70
C ARG A 254 -9.46 14.83 1.21
N CYS A 255 -9.01 15.42 2.32
CA CYS A 255 -9.52 16.71 2.79
C CYS A 255 -9.33 17.80 1.74
N ALA A 256 -8.14 17.95 1.15
CA ALA A 256 -7.91 18.92 0.09
C ALA A 256 -8.86 18.70 -1.11
N GLU A 257 -9.01 17.45 -1.57
CA GLU A 257 -9.93 17.13 -2.66
C GLU A 257 -11.39 17.47 -2.36
N ILE A 258 -11.86 17.22 -1.13
CA ILE A 258 -13.22 17.55 -0.72
C ILE A 258 -13.39 19.06 -0.71
N ILE A 259 -12.47 19.76 -0.06
CA ILE A 259 -12.45 21.22 0.04
C ILE A 259 -12.53 21.84 -1.35
N ASP A 260 -11.86 21.25 -2.35
CA ASP A 260 -11.83 21.69 -3.75
C ASP A 260 -13.17 21.58 -4.46
N ARG A 261 -13.92 20.54 -4.15
CA ARG A 261 -15.23 20.25 -4.73
C ARG A 261 -16.36 21.04 -4.08
N LEU A 262 -16.13 21.66 -2.92
CA LEU A 262 -17.15 22.45 -2.22
C LEU A 262 -17.63 23.63 -3.07
N ALA A 263 -18.94 23.92 -2.98
CA ALA A 263 -19.53 25.10 -3.59
C ALA A 263 -18.88 26.37 -3.01
N THR A 264 -18.42 27.26 -3.89
CA THR A 264 -17.87 28.55 -3.48
C THR A 264 -18.97 29.58 -3.44
N VAL A 265 -19.10 30.27 -2.31
CA VAL A 265 -20.06 31.35 -2.07
C VAL A 265 -19.28 32.64 -1.80
N GLU A 266 -19.75 33.76 -2.33
CA GLU A 266 -19.14 35.07 -2.06
C GLU A 266 -19.53 35.57 -0.66
N ALA A 267 -18.63 36.33 -0.04
CA ALA A 267 -18.88 36.86 1.30
C ALA A 267 -20.14 37.76 1.32
N GLY A 268 -21.13 37.36 2.11
CA GLY A 268 -22.40 38.08 2.27
C GLY A 268 -23.56 37.59 1.40
N GLU A 269 -23.34 36.60 0.54
CA GLU A 269 -24.43 35.89 -0.14
C GLU A 269 -25.12 34.88 0.79
N PRO A 270 -26.41 34.56 0.56
CA PRO A 270 -27.07 33.48 1.29
C PRO A 270 -26.30 32.17 1.06
N GLY A 271 -26.06 31.43 2.14
CA GLY A 271 -25.31 30.17 2.11
C GLY A 271 -25.90 29.14 1.15
N ALA A 272 -25.05 28.23 0.67
CA ALA A 272 -25.47 27.13 -0.16
C ALA A 272 -26.12 26.00 0.68
N ALA A 273 -26.82 25.09 0.01
CA ALA A 273 -27.29 23.86 0.65
C ALA A 273 -26.11 22.89 0.85
N GLY A 274 -26.01 22.29 2.05
CA GLY A 274 -24.89 21.43 2.43
C GLY A 274 -23.63 22.22 2.82
N VAL A 275 -22.50 21.53 2.93
CA VAL A 275 -21.20 22.15 3.24
C VAL A 275 -20.74 23.01 2.07
N TYR A 276 -20.29 24.23 2.36
CA TYR A 276 -19.77 25.15 1.35
C TYR A 276 -18.56 25.92 1.86
N ARG A 277 -17.84 26.59 0.95
CA ARG A 277 -16.72 27.45 1.29
C ARG A 277 -16.98 28.90 0.90
N VAL A 278 -16.56 29.82 1.75
CA VAL A 278 -16.57 31.26 1.48
C VAL A 278 -15.15 31.71 1.21
N SER A 279 -14.95 32.40 0.10
CA SER A 279 -13.62 32.82 -0.34
C SER A 279 -13.26 34.20 0.24
N TYR A 280 -12.17 34.28 1.00
CA TYR A 280 -11.61 35.54 1.52
C TYR A 280 -10.23 35.81 0.92
N MET A 281 -10.19 35.98 -0.41
CA MET A 281 -8.95 36.25 -1.13
C MET A 281 -8.37 37.60 -0.72
N MET A 282 -7.08 37.61 -0.41
CA MET A 282 -6.34 38.83 -0.10
C MET A 282 -5.53 39.29 -1.32
N ARG A 283 -5.20 40.58 -1.35
CA ARG A 283 -4.24 41.10 -2.33
C ARG A 283 -2.83 40.70 -1.91
N GLY A 284 -2.35 39.61 -2.50
CA GLY A 284 -0.98 39.15 -2.31
C GLY A 284 -0.84 37.68 -2.66
N LEU A 285 0.41 37.26 -2.82
CA LEU A 285 0.79 35.87 -3.00
C LEU A 285 1.70 35.47 -1.85
N GLU A 286 1.52 34.25 -1.38
CA GLU A 286 2.40 33.54 -0.47
C GLU A 286 3.15 32.48 -1.26
N TRP A 287 4.42 32.29 -0.95
CA TRP A 287 5.28 31.35 -1.65
C TRP A 287 5.50 30.11 -0.80
N CYS A 288 5.27 28.95 -1.37
CA CYS A 288 5.74 27.71 -0.79
C CYS A 288 7.27 27.64 -0.98
N GLU A 289 8.02 27.63 0.13
CA GLU A 289 9.48 27.56 0.08
C GLU A 289 10.01 26.20 -0.40
N ILE A 290 9.15 25.17 -0.38
CA ILE A 290 9.47 23.80 -0.74
C ILE A 290 9.41 23.62 -2.26
N CYS A 291 8.23 23.80 -2.87
CA CYS A 291 8.05 23.61 -4.32
C CYS A 291 8.16 24.89 -5.15
N GLY A 292 8.22 26.06 -4.53
CA GLY A 292 8.27 27.36 -5.21
C GLY A 292 6.96 27.80 -5.86
N GLN A 293 5.84 27.10 -5.63
CA GLN A 293 4.52 27.54 -6.09
C GLN A 293 4.03 28.75 -5.29
N SER A 294 3.33 29.66 -5.96
CA SER A 294 2.68 30.81 -5.33
C SER A 294 1.19 30.55 -5.15
N VAL A 295 0.69 30.74 -3.93
CA VAL A 295 -0.73 30.63 -3.56
C VAL A 295 -1.27 32.00 -3.14
N ASN A 296 -2.60 32.20 -3.10
CA ASN A 296 -3.15 33.45 -2.58
C ASN A 296 -2.88 33.56 -1.07
N MET A 297 -2.62 34.76 -0.57
CA MET A 297 -2.50 35.01 0.88
C MET A 297 -3.85 34.95 1.64
N GLY A 298 -4.92 34.55 0.97
CA GLY A 298 -6.24 34.45 1.55
C GLY A 298 -6.45 33.12 2.26
N TYR A 299 -7.69 32.94 2.67
CA TYR A 299 -8.16 31.70 3.27
C TYR A 299 -9.58 31.42 2.77
N TRP A 300 -9.97 30.16 2.90
CA TRP A 300 -11.34 29.72 2.68
C TRP A 300 -11.98 29.47 4.03
N GLN A 301 -13.15 30.04 4.27
CA GLN A 301 -13.95 29.68 5.44
C GLN A 301 -14.91 28.58 5.02
N ILE A 302 -14.69 27.37 5.52
CA ILE A 302 -15.59 26.24 5.30
C ILE A 302 -16.69 26.33 6.33
N VAL A 303 -17.94 26.26 5.88
CA VAL A 303 -19.13 26.37 6.72
C VAL A 303 -20.00 25.14 6.53
N ASN A 304 -20.34 24.50 7.64
CA ASN A 304 -21.32 23.42 7.66
C ASN A 304 -22.59 23.91 8.35
N PRO A 305 -23.67 24.16 7.60
CA PRO A 305 -24.91 24.64 8.19
C PRO A 305 -25.61 23.60 9.07
N ASP A 306 -25.34 22.31 8.87
CA ASP A 306 -26.00 21.22 9.60
C ASP A 306 -25.39 21.05 11.01
N SER A 307 -24.07 21.14 11.13
CA SER A 307 -23.38 21.14 12.44
C SER A 307 -23.33 22.53 13.08
N GLY A 308 -23.51 23.60 12.29
CA GLY A 308 -23.32 24.98 12.72
C GLY A 308 -21.84 25.36 12.92
N GLY A 309 -20.91 24.47 12.54
CA GLY A 309 -19.48 24.68 12.64
C GLY A 309 -18.91 25.45 11.44
N SER A 310 -17.78 26.13 11.67
CA SER A 310 -16.99 26.72 10.60
C SER A 310 -15.50 26.66 10.93
N ILE A 311 -14.67 26.47 9.92
CA ILE A 311 -13.21 26.46 10.05
C ILE A 311 -12.57 27.30 8.95
N GLU A 312 -11.49 28.00 9.30
CA GLU A 312 -10.68 28.77 8.33
C GLU A 312 -9.52 27.91 7.85
N VAL A 313 -9.39 27.78 6.52
CA VAL A 313 -8.33 27.03 5.86
C VAL A 313 -7.52 28.00 5.00
N PRO A 314 -6.30 28.39 5.43
CA PRO A 314 -5.39 29.15 4.58
C PRO A 314 -5.10 28.41 3.26
N GLU A 315 -4.96 29.14 2.14
CA GLU A 315 -4.65 28.46 0.87
C GLU A 315 -3.33 27.69 0.92
N ILE A 316 -2.34 28.22 1.65
CA ILE A 316 -1.08 27.52 1.86
C ILE A 316 -1.27 26.21 2.64
N ALA A 317 -2.18 26.17 3.62
CA ALA A 317 -2.49 24.93 4.34
C ALA A 317 -3.14 23.90 3.41
N ARG A 318 -4.08 24.36 2.57
CA ARG A 318 -4.72 23.51 1.54
C ARG A 318 -3.71 23.00 0.50
N HIS A 319 -2.75 23.82 0.07
CA HIS A 319 -1.63 23.40 -0.78
C HIS A 319 -0.83 22.26 -0.12
N PHE A 320 -0.45 22.39 1.15
CA PHE A 320 0.24 21.31 1.88
C PHE A 320 -0.61 20.05 2.05
N MET A 321 -1.92 20.18 2.22
CA MET A 321 -2.84 19.04 2.28
C MET A 321 -2.88 18.26 0.96
N GLU A 322 -2.73 18.89 -0.21
CA GLU A 322 -2.59 18.18 -1.50
C GLU A 322 -1.36 17.26 -1.56
N HIS A 323 -0.33 17.62 -0.80
CA HIS A 323 0.88 16.83 -0.67
C HIS A 323 0.81 15.78 0.46
N GLY A 324 -0.25 15.84 1.28
CA GLY A 324 -0.50 14.90 2.37
C GLY A 324 -0.06 15.39 3.75
N SER A 325 -0.08 16.70 4.00
CA SER A 325 0.29 17.26 5.30
C SER A 325 -0.78 18.21 5.85
N PHE A 326 -1.14 18.03 7.12
CA PHE A 326 -1.92 19.02 7.87
C PHE A 326 -1.07 20.14 8.46
N SER A 327 0.25 19.94 8.53
CA SER A 327 1.23 20.95 8.91
C SER A 327 1.67 21.73 7.67
N TYR A 328 1.81 23.05 7.78
CA TYR A 328 2.18 23.90 6.66
C TYR A 328 3.19 24.97 7.07
N LEU A 329 3.91 25.48 6.07
CA LEU A 329 4.82 26.62 6.18
C LEU A 329 4.53 27.62 5.06
N GLY A 330 4.52 28.90 5.41
CA GLY A 330 4.42 29.98 4.45
C GLY A 330 5.10 31.25 4.95
N ASP A 331 5.51 32.10 4.01
CA ASP A 331 6.21 33.35 4.31
C ASP A 331 5.30 34.40 4.98
N ARG A 332 3.98 34.24 4.88
CA ARG A 332 2.98 35.18 5.38
C ARG A 332 2.21 34.63 6.57
N HIS A 333 1.71 33.41 6.46
CA HIS A 333 1.01 32.76 7.56
C HIS A 333 1.98 32.13 8.58
N GLY A 334 3.27 31.98 8.22
CA GLY A 334 4.27 31.30 9.04
C GLY A 334 4.06 29.79 9.03
N GLY A 335 4.52 29.13 10.10
CA GLY A 335 4.22 27.72 10.34
C GLY A 335 3.00 27.51 11.22
N GLY A 336 2.18 26.52 10.87
CA GLY A 336 0.98 26.11 11.62
C GLY A 336 0.52 24.70 11.26
N ARG A 337 -0.39 24.15 12.07
CA ARG A 337 -1.09 22.88 11.79
C ARG A 337 -2.59 23.15 11.72
N MET A 338 -3.26 22.51 10.78
CA MET A 338 -4.72 22.50 10.75
C MET A 338 -5.29 21.73 11.94
N GLU A 339 -6.38 22.23 12.53
CA GLU A 339 -7.08 21.50 13.60
C GLU A 339 -7.90 20.36 12.98
N VAL A 340 -7.26 19.18 12.84
CA VAL A 340 -7.79 18.05 12.05
C VAL A 340 -9.19 17.65 12.51
N ALA A 341 -9.39 17.46 13.82
CA ALA A 341 -10.70 17.08 14.37
C ALA A 341 -11.83 18.07 14.00
N ALA A 342 -11.57 19.37 14.12
CA ALA A 342 -12.53 20.40 13.76
C ALA A 342 -12.77 20.46 12.24
N LEU A 343 -11.72 20.24 11.44
CA LEU A 343 -11.84 20.17 9.98
C LEU A 343 -12.73 19.00 9.57
N LEU A 344 -12.49 17.81 10.11
CA LEU A 344 -13.29 16.61 9.83
C LEU A 344 -14.75 16.79 10.26
N GLU A 345 -14.99 17.37 11.44
CA GLU A 345 -16.35 17.67 11.91
C GLU A 345 -17.08 18.65 10.96
N VAL A 346 -16.41 19.71 10.52
CA VAL A 346 -17.01 20.68 9.59
C VAL A 346 -17.22 20.06 8.21
N LEU A 347 -16.30 19.24 7.71
CA LEU A 347 -16.49 18.54 6.44
C LEU A 347 -17.59 17.47 6.49
N GLY A 348 -18.03 17.07 7.69
CA GLY A 348 -18.98 15.99 7.87
C GLY A 348 -18.35 14.62 7.59
N TRP A 349 -17.08 14.47 7.96
CA TRP A 349 -16.31 13.25 7.76
C TRP A 349 -16.83 12.08 8.62
N PRO A 350 -16.81 10.82 8.12
CA PRO A 350 -16.54 10.42 6.73
C PRO A 350 -17.65 10.86 5.78
N THR A 351 -17.29 11.30 4.58
CA THR A 351 -18.25 11.91 3.64
C THR A 351 -18.96 10.90 2.75
N GLU A 352 -18.29 9.81 2.42
CA GLU A 352 -18.76 8.73 1.55
C GLU A 352 -18.49 7.38 2.22
N CYS A 353 -19.31 6.39 1.87
CA CYS A 353 -19.03 5.01 2.26
C CYS A 353 -17.68 4.57 1.67
N GLY A 354 -16.83 3.98 2.51
CA GLY A 354 -15.50 3.52 2.09
C GLY A 354 -14.40 4.57 2.26
N ASP A 355 -14.72 5.81 2.67
CA ASP A 355 -13.70 6.75 3.13
C ASP A 355 -12.99 6.19 4.37
N LEU A 356 -11.72 6.57 4.59
CA LEU A 356 -10.97 6.22 5.80
C LEU A 356 -11.74 6.56 7.09
N GLY A 357 -11.64 5.68 8.10
CA GLY A 357 -12.35 5.85 9.37
C GLY A 357 -13.85 5.54 9.30
N THR A 358 -14.39 5.08 8.14
CA THR A 358 -15.77 4.59 8.04
C THR A 358 -16.00 3.44 9.02
N ARG A 359 -16.92 3.64 9.96
CA ARG A 359 -17.35 2.59 10.88
C ARG A 359 -18.43 1.73 10.24
N TYR A 360 -18.03 0.54 9.81
CA TYR A 360 -18.97 -0.45 9.27
C TYR A 360 -19.89 -1.01 10.36
N PRO A 361 -21.19 -1.20 10.08
CA PRO A 361 -22.10 -1.89 10.99
C PRO A 361 -21.58 -3.29 11.35
N PRO A 362 -21.88 -3.82 12.55
CA PRO A 362 -21.39 -5.14 13.00
C PRO A 362 -21.94 -6.37 12.22
N GLY A 363 -22.53 -6.16 11.05
CA GLY A 363 -22.97 -7.22 10.12
C GLY A 363 -22.62 -6.92 8.66
N ASP A 364 -21.90 -5.83 8.40
CA ASP A 364 -21.38 -5.48 7.09
C ASP A 364 -19.98 -6.09 6.95
N LEU A 365 -19.96 -7.31 6.40
CA LEU A 365 -18.77 -8.15 6.31
C LEU A 365 -18.00 -7.88 5.02
N ASN A 366 -18.70 -7.42 3.96
CA ASN A 366 -18.06 -7.06 2.70
C ASN A 366 -17.62 -5.58 2.64
N ARG A 367 -17.91 -4.79 3.68
CA ARG A 367 -17.54 -3.38 3.84
C ARG A 367 -18.17 -2.48 2.77
N ASP A 368 -19.43 -2.71 2.42
CA ASP A 368 -20.16 -1.90 1.42
C ASP A 368 -21.14 -0.87 2.01
N CYS A 369 -21.06 -0.67 3.33
CA CYS A 369 -21.91 0.16 4.19
C CYS A 369 -23.38 -0.28 4.23
N LYS A 370 -23.68 -1.52 3.86
CA LYS A 370 -24.99 -2.12 3.99
C LYS A 370 -24.86 -3.44 4.73
N VAL A 371 -25.98 -3.85 5.32
CA VAL A 371 -26.12 -5.18 5.89
C VAL A 371 -27.20 -5.87 5.09
N ASP A 372 -26.78 -6.69 4.13
CA ASP A 372 -27.66 -7.37 3.20
C ASP A 372 -27.28 -8.85 2.97
N ALA A 373 -27.82 -9.44 1.91
CA ALA A 373 -27.60 -10.85 1.63
C ALA A 373 -26.16 -11.16 1.17
N GLN A 374 -25.40 -10.16 0.71
CA GLN A 374 -24.01 -10.31 0.31
C GLN A 374 -23.12 -10.53 1.53
N ASP A 375 -23.39 -9.86 2.66
CA ASP A 375 -22.70 -10.13 3.92
C ASP A 375 -22.89 -11.56 4.40
N PHE A 376 -24.09 -12.11 4.19
CA PHE A 376 -24.34 -13.51 4.50
C PHE A 376 -23.49 -14.45 3.62
N VAL A 377 -23.22 -14.09 2.38
CA VAL A 377 -22.32 -14.85 1.51
C VAL A 377 -20.90 -14.84 2.06
N GLU A 378 -20.40 -13.68 2.49
CA GLU A 378 -19.07 -13.57 3.12
C GLU A 378 -18.98 -14.39 4.41
N LEU A 379 -19.99 -14.33 5.27
CA LEU A 379 -20.06 -15.15 6.47
C LEU A 379 -20.00 -16.66 6.15
N VAL A 380 -20.72 -17.10 5.12
CA VAL A 380 -20.74 -18.50 4.70
C VAL A 380 -19.38 -18.93 4.14
N ASN A 381 -18.72 -18.07 3.37
CA ASN A 381 -17.37 -18.33 2.85
C ASN A 381 -16.39 -18.53 4.02
N TRP A 382 -16.34 -17.58 4.96
CA TRP A 382 -15.52 -17.69 6.17
C TRP A 382 -15.82 -18.96 6.97
N TRP A 383 -17.10 -19.28 7.16
CA TRP A 383 -17.50 -20.48 7.89
C TRP A 383 -17.03 -21.75 7.18
N LEU A 384 -17.16 -21.84 5.86
CA LEU A 384 -16.70 -22.99 5.08
C LEU A 384 -15.18 -23.14 5.16
N ASP A 385 -14.42 -22.06 5.04
CA ASP A 385 -12.96 -22.08 5.14
C ASP A 385 -12.50 -22.52 6.54
N SER A 386 -13.18 -22.11 7.61
CA SER A 386 -12.85 -22.50 9.00
C SER A 386 -13.16 -23.95 9.39
N THR A 387 -13.81 -24.72 8.50
CA THR A 387 -14.22 -26.10 8.78
C THR A 387 -13.30 -27.16 8.16
N ASP A 388 -12.16 -26.77 7.57
CA ASP A 388 -11.17 -27.72 7.08
C ASP A 388 -10.51 -28.46 8.28
N PRO A 389 -10.65 -29.79 8.40
CA PRO A 389 -10.18 -30.55 9.57
C PRO A 389 -8.66 -30.55 9.79
N ASP A 390 -7.87 -29.99 8.86
CA ASP A 390 -6.42 -29.89 8.97
C ASP A 390 -5.94 -28.64 9.74
N ASP A 391 -6.84 -27.74 10.16
CA ASP A 391 -6.53 -26.46 10.85
C ASP A 391 -6.77 -26.48 12.38
N ARG A 392 -6.65 -27.66 13.03
CA ARG A 392 -6.82 -27.85 14.49
C ARG A 392 -5.62 -28.44 15.22
#